data_AF-A0A1E5SHF9-F1
#
_entry.id   AF-A0A1E5SHF9-F1
#
_cell.length_a   1.000
_cell.length_b   1.000
_cell.length_c   1.000
_cell.angle_alpha   90.00
_cell.angle_beta   90.00
_cell.angle_gamma   90.00
#
_symmetry.space_group_name_H-M   'P 1'
#
loop_
_entity.id
_entity.type
_entity.pdbx_description
1 polymer ?
#
loop_
_entity_poly.entity_id
_entity_poly.type
_entity_poly.pdbx_seq_one_letter_code
_entity_poly.pdbx_strand_id
1 'polypeptide(L)'
;MLTVLLVACNTNDTAKKINKKSTKISKEAIIKPVKNYLEKADFKENIDKEINELITLANDDLMVDATKVIEATKEARKAIADNNFADAKAYIELGIGKAETLTALNPKLTLTPLDFSIETNDLVTDISAIKTISKAAEEALEDRKIQVAREYCCKA
;
A
#
# COMPACT_ATOMS: atom_id res chain seq x y z
N MET A 1 -28.34 -41.60 -11.69
CA MET A 1 -29.61 -40.84 -11.72
C MET A 1 -30.20 -40.81 -10.32
N LEU A 2 -30.41 -39.63 -9.74
CA LEU A 2 -31.61 -39.32 -8.96
C LEU A 2 -31.78 -37.79 -8.94
N THR A 3 -32.91 -37.33 -9.47
CA THR A 3 -33.26 -35.93 -9.74
C THR A 3 -34.30 -35.42 -8.76
N VAL A 4 -34.00 -34.25 -8.18
CA VAL A 4 -34.78 -32.99 -8.00
C VAL A 4 -36.25 -33.02 -7.53
N LEU A 5 -36.58 -31.99 -6.71
CA LEU A 5 -37.79 -31.11 -6.63
C LEU A 5 -38.26 -30.99 -5.17
N LEU A 6 -38.69 -29.88 -4.55
CA LEU A 6 -39.01 -28.46 -4.84
C LEU A 6 -39.20 -27.81 -3.45
N VAL A 7 -39.04 -26.48 -3.28
CA VAL A 7 -40.04 -25.60 -2.62
C VAL A 7 -39.79 -24.15 -3.04
N ALA A 8 -40.83 -23.50 -3.56
CA ALA A 8 -40.99 -22.05 -3.61
C ALA A 8 -42.45 -21.66 -3.36
N CYS A 9 -42.63 -20.39 -2.98
CA CYS A 9 -43.83 -19.55 -2.85
C CYS A 9 -44.53 -19.42 -1.48
N ASN A 10 -44.71 -18.17 -1.03
CA ASN A 10 -46.06 -17.67 -0.70
C ASN A 10 -46.19 -16.14 -0.91
N THR A 11 -47.35 -15.73 -1.45
CA THR A 11 -47.81 -14.35 -1.70
C THR A 11 -49.25 -14.16 -1.20
N ASN A 12 -49.52 -13.02 -0.55
CA ASN A 12 -50.73 -12.17 -0.46
C ASN A 12 -52.14 -12.75 -0.14
N ASP A 13 -52.87 -12.21 0.86
CA ASP A 13 -53.99 -11.23 0.70
C ASP A 13 -54.96 -11.09 1.93
N THR A 14 -55.30 -9.82 2.23
CA THR A 14 -56.48 -9.14 2.87
C THR A 14 -57.42 -9.76 3.95
N ALA A 15 -57.74 -8.99 5.02
CA ALA A 15 -59.07 -8.35 5.30
C ALA A 15 -59.44 -8.04 6.80
N LYS A 16 -60.19 -6.93 7.00
CA LYS A 16 -61.02 -6.45 8.17
C LYS A 16 -60.32 -5.76 9.38
N LYS A 17 -60.84 -4.72 10.06
CA LYS A 17 -61.81 -3.60 9.83
C LYS A 17 -61.90 -2.75 11.15
N ILE A 18 -62.05 -1.41 11.06
CA ILE A 18 -62.73 -0.45 12.00
C ILE A 18 -61.92 0.31 13.10
N ASN A 19 -61.41 1.50 12.73
CA ASN A 19 -61.75 2.88 13.18
C ASN A 19 -62.28 3.21 14.61
N LYS A 20 -61.58 4.08 15.39
CA LYS A 20 -62.07 5.40 15.91
C LYS A 20 -61.09 6.15 16.86
N LYS A 21 -60.81 7.42 16.52
CA LYS A 21 -60.70 8.67 17.33
C LYS A 21 -60.06 8.65 18.75
N SER A 22 -59.01 9.46 18.96
CA SER A 22 -58.99 10.75 19.72
C SER A 22 -57.54 11.27 19.87
N THR A 23 -57.18 12.51 19.50
CA THR A 23 -57.15 13.73 20.39
C THR A 23 -56.12 13.58 21.53
N LYS A 24 -55.12 14.42 21.85
CA LYS A 24 -54.71 15.80 21.53
C LYS A 24 -53.24 15.99 22.04
N ILE A 25 -52.43 16.74 21.29
CA ILE A 25 -51.43 17.77 21.68
C ILE A 25 -50.69 17.65 23.03
N SER A 26 -49.35 17.58 22.99
CA SER A 26 -48.52 18.54 23.73
C SER A 26 -47.18 18.77 23.02
N LYS A 27 -46.79 20.04 22.92
CA LYS A 27 -45.55 20.52 22.32
C LYS A 27 -44.45 20.36 23.37
N GLU A 28 -43.65 19.30 23.29
CA GLU A 28 -42.33 19.31 23.90
C GLU A 28 -41.34 19.83 22.87
N ALA A 29 -40.61 20.88 23.25
CA ALA A 29 -39.59 21.49 22.44
C ALA A 29 -38.59 20.40 22.01
N ILE A 30 -38.57 20.09 20.71
CA ILE A 30 -37.56 19.20 20.14
C ILE A 30 -36.23 19.91 20.29
N ILE A 31 -35.45 19.53 21.31
CA ILE A 31 -34.01 19.78 21.33
C ILE A 31 -33.50 18.97 20.14
N LYS A 32 -33.23 19.65 19.02
CA LYS A 32 -32.61 19.00 17.87
C LYS A 32 -31.31 18.41 18.38
N PRO A 33 -31.05 17.09 18.22
CA PRO A 33 -29.76 16.55 18.60
C PRO A 33 -28.70 17.34 17.83
N VAL A 34 -27.73 17.89 18.56
CA VAL A 34 -26.53 18.45 17.93
C VAL A 34 -25.97 17.32 17.10
N LYS A 35 -25.98 17.51 15.78
CA LYS A 35 -25.45 16.55 14.81
C LYS A 35 -23.93 16.51 14.96
N ASN A 36 -23.44 15.87 16.02
CA ASN A 36 -22.06 15.39 16.06
C ASN A 36 -22.03 14.10 15.25
N TYR A 37 -22.22 14.21 13.95
CA TYR A 37 -21.76 13.20 13.03
C TYR A 37 -20.43 13.74 12.54
N LEU A 38 -19.34 13.03 12.82
CA LEU A 38 -18.16 13.11 11.97
C LEU A 38 -18.67 13.10 10.53
N GLU A 39 -18.30 14.10 9.74
CA GLU A 39 -18.85 14.24 8.41
C GLU A 39 -18.47 12.98 7.62
N LYS A 40 -19.32 12.51 6.68
CA LYS A 40 -18.98 11.29 5.91
C LYS A 40 -17.60 11.38 5.24
N ALA A 41 -17.16 12.61 4.98
CA ALA A 41 -15.82 12.94 4.52
C ALA A 41 -14.75 12.59 5.58
N ASP A 42 -14.89 13.03 6.83
CA ASP A 42 -13.95 12.74 7.93
C ASP A 42 -13.84 11.23 8.21
N PHE A 43 -14.97 10.51 8.13
CA PHE A 43 -14.96 9.05 8.32
C PHE A 43 -14.26 8.33 7.16
N LYS A 44 -14.51 8.79 5.93
CA LYS A 44 -13.84 8.26 4.74
C LYS A 44 -12.35 8.58 4.76
N GLU A 45 -11.96 9.78 5.17
CA GLU A 45 -10.56 10.19 5.27
C GLU A 45 -9.79 9.38 6.31
N ASN A 46 -10.39 9.13 7.48
CA ASN A 46 -9.76 8.28 8.51
C ASN A 46 -9.62 6.82 8.04
N ILE A 47 -10.63 6.27 7.35
CA ILE A 47 -10.54 4.93 6.75
C ILE A 47 -9.48 4.89 5.65
N ASP A 48 -9.47 5.86 4.73
CA ASP A 48 -8.52 5.90 3.63
C ASP A 48 -7.09 6.08 4.16
N LYS A 49 -6.91 6.85 5.24
CA LYS A 49 -5.63 6.99 5.94
C LYS A 49 -5.17 5.68 6.57
N GLU A 50 -6.03 4.99 7.32
CA GLU A 50 -5.71 3.72 7.95
C GLU A 50 -5.42 2.62 6.89
N ILE A 51 -6.18 2.61 5.79
CA ILE A 51 -5.90 1.74 4.63
C ILE A 51 -4.53 2.06 4.03
N ASN A 52 -4.18 3.33 3.83
CA ASN A 52 -2.88 3.72 3.27
C ASN A 52 -1.72 3.39 4.21
N GLU A 53 -1.89 3.57 5.52
CA GLU A 53 -0.90 3.18 6.52
C GLU A 53 -0.69 1.66 6.53
N LEU A 54 -1.77 0.87 6.47
CA LEU A 54 -1.69 -0.59 6.35
C LEU A 54 -1.05 -1.03 5.03
N ILE A 55 -1.34 -0.35 3.91
CA ILE A 55 -0.70 -0.61 2.63
C ILE A 55 0.80 -0.28 2.69
N THR A 56 1.18 0.80 3.37
CA THR A 56 2.58 1.22 3.52
C THR A 56 3.35 0.22 4.38
N LEU A 57 2.80 -0.16 5.54
CA LEU A 57 3.37 -1.19 6.42
C LEU A 57 3.49 -2.54 5.71
N ALA A 58 2.45 -2.94 4.95
CA ALA A 58 2.50 -4.16 4.15
C ALA A 58 3.58 -4.09 3.07
N ASN A 59 3.78 -2.93 2.43
CA ASN A 59 4.86 -2.76 1.46
C ASN A 59 6.24 -2.85 2.13
N ASP A 60 6.43 -2.31 3.33
CA ASP A 60 7.68 -2.41 4.08
C ASP A 60 8.00 -3.86 4.46
N ASP A 61 7.01 -4.62 4.93
CA ASP A 61 7.16 -6.05 5.24
C ASP A 61 7.50 -6.89 3.99
N LEU A 62 6.93 -6.55 2.83
CA LEU A 62 7.24 -7.19 1.56
C LEU A 62 8.69 -6.88 1.11
N MET A 63 9.21 -5.68 1.36
CA MET A 63 10.61 -5.34 1.08
C MET A 63 11.59 -6.09 1.98
N VAL A 64 11.23 -6.29 3.26
CA VAL A 64 12.01 -7.12 4.19
C VAL A 64 12.10 -8.55 3.67
N ASP A 65 11.01 -9.13 3.21
CA ASP A 65 11.02 -10.48 2.67
C ASP A 65 11.78 -10.59 1.34
N ALA A 66 11.74 -9.56 0.50
CA ALA A 66 12.56 -9.51 -0.71
C ALA A 66 14.07 -9.42 -0.39
N THR A 67 14.44 -8.71 0.67
CA THR A 67 15.82 -8.67 1.17
C THR A 67 16.28 -10.06 1.65
N LYS A 68 15.41 -10.79 2.36
CA LYS A 68 15.69 -12.15 2.80
C LYS A 68 15.88 -13.13 1.65
N VAL A 69 15.24 -12.93 0.49
CA VAL A 69 15.52 -13.73 -0.73
C VAL A 69 16.98 -13.56 -1.17
N ILE A 70 17.48 -12.32 -1.19
CA ILE A 70 18.87 -12.02 -1.54
C ILE A 70 19.82 -12.65 -0.52
N GLU A 71 19.55 -12.50 0.78
CA GLU A 71 20.36 -13.08 1.86
C GLU A 71 20.41 -14.61 1.76
N ALA A 72 19.26 -15.26 1.62
CA ALA A 72 19.19 -16.71 1.45
C ALA A 72 20.00 -17.18 0.23
N THR A 73 19.97 -16.43 -0.87
CA THR A 73 20.77 -16.72 -2.06
C THR A 73 22.28 -16.59 -1.79
N LYS A 74 22.69 -15.57 -1.03
CA LYS A 74 24.10 -15.37 -0.62
C LYS A 74 24.58 -16.52 0.28
N GLU A 75 23.79 -16.88 1.28
CA GLU A 75 24.12 -17.98 2.20
C GLU A 75 24.12 -19.35 1.50
N ALA A 76 23.18 -19.59 0.57
CA ALA A 76 23.21 -20.79 -0.27
C ALA A 76 24.52 -20.90 -1.05
N ARG A 77 24.97 -19.81 -1.69
CA ARG A 77 26.23 -19.79 -2.44
C ARG A 77 27.43 -20.06 -1.53
N LYS A 78 27.43 -19.49 -0.32
CA LYS A 78 28.48 -19.72 0.67
C LYS A 78 28.51 -21.19 1.11
N ALA A 79 27.35 -21.76 1.45
CA ALA A 79 27.23 -23.16 1.83
C ALA A 79 27.68 -24.13 0.71
N ILE A 80 27.40 -23.79 -0.56
CA ILE A 80 27.94 -24.55 -1.71
C ILE A 80 29.47 -24.49 -1.74
N ALA A 81 30.06 -23.30 -1.57
CA ALA A 81 31.51 -23.13 -1.55
C ALA A 81 32.17 -23.91 -0.39
N ASP A 82 31.49 -24.00 0.75
CA ASP A 82 31.93 -24.74 1.93
C ASP A 82 31.62 -26.25 1.85
N ASN A 83 31.09 -26.75 0.71
CA ASN A 83 30.62 -28.14 0.50
C ASN A 83 29.53 -28.61 1.48
N ASN A 84 28.83 -27.68 2.12
CA ASN A 84 27.71 -27.97 3.01
C ASN A 84 26.39 -27.96 2.22
N PHE A 85 26.14 -29.04 1.49
CA PHE A 85 25.00 -29.13 0.57
C PHE A 85 23.64 -29.21 1.27
N ALA A 86 23.59 -29.68 2.52
CA ALA A 86 22.36 -29.71 3.30
C ALA A 86 21.87 -28.29 3.61
N ASP A 87 22.77 -27.44 4.12
CA ASP A 87 22.46 -26.04 4.40
C ASP A 87 22.21 -25.26 3.11
N ALA A 88 22.97 -25.53 2.04
CA ALA A 88 22.73 -24.92 0.74
C ALA A 88 21.30 -25.20 0.24
N LYS A 89 20.83 -26.44 0.34
CA LYS A 89 19.46 -26.83 -0.05
C LYS A 89 18.43 -26.09 0.81
N ALA A 90 18.63 -26.01 2.12
CA ALA A 90 17.72 -25.30 3.02
C ALA A 90 17.62 -23.79 2.67
N TYR A 91 18.75 -23.15 2.38
CA TYR A 91 18.75 -21.74 1.97
C TYR A 91 18.10 -21.52 0.60
N ILE A 92 18.28 -22.43 -0.36
CA ILE A 92 17.59 -22.36 -1.66
C ILE A 92 16.08 -22.48 -1.48
N GLU A 93 15.61 -23.44 -0.69
CA GLU A 93 14.18 -23.63 -0.40
C GLU A 93 13.56 -22.39 0.25
N LEU A 94 14.26 -21.80 1.23
CA LEU A 94 13.83 -20.55 1.87
C LEU A 94 13.72 -19.40 0.87
N GLY A 95 14.74 -19.22 0.01
CA GLY A 95 14.77 -18.17 -1.00
C GLY A 95 13.63 -18.31 -2.02
N ILE A 96 13.40 -19.52 -2.53
CA ILE A 96 12.31 -19.82 -3.47
C ILE A 96 10.96 -19.53 -2.82
N GLY A 97 10.71 -20.06 -1.62
CA GLY A 97 9.41 -19.90 -0.96
C GLY A 97 9.05 -18.43 -0.70
N LYS A 98 10.04 -17.61 -0.32
CA LYS A 98 9.84 -16.16 -0.16
C LYS A 98 9.59 -15.45 -1.48
N ALA A 99 10.37 -15.76 -2.52
CA ALA A 99 10.20 -15.17 -3.84
C ALA A 99 8.82 -15.49 -4.45
N GLU A 100 8.37 -16.74 -4.32
CA GLU A 100 7.04 -17.17 -4.77
C GLU A 100 5.94 -16.44 -3.99
N THR A 101 6.07 -16.33 -2.67
CA THR A 101 5.10 -15.61 -1.85
C THR A 101 4.99 -14.14 -2.27
N LEU A 102 6.11 -13.46 -2.46
CA LEU A 102 6.15 -12.05 -2.88
C LEU A 102 5.51 -11.83 -4.26
N THR A 103 5.88 -12.66 -5.24
CA THR A 103 5.41 -12.52 -6.62
C THR A 103 3.96 -13.00 -6.81
N ALA A 104 3.50 -13.97 -6.02
CA ALA A 104 2.10 -14.41 -6.03
C ALA A 104 1.16 -13.38 -5.41
N LEU A 105 1.56 -12.71 -4.33
CA LEU A 105 0.75 -11.67 -3.67
C LEU A 105 0.62 -10.43 -4.54
N ASN A 106 1.69 -10.06 -5.26
CA ASN A 106 1.66 -8.92 -6.15
C ASN A 106 2.62 -9.14 -7.33
N PRO A 107 2.10 -9.52 -8.52
CA PRO A 107 2.92 -9.74 -9.70
C PRO A 107 3.75 -8.52 -10.13
N LYS A 108 3.30 -7.31 -9.77
CA LYS A 108 4.06 -6.08 -10.07
C LYS A 108 5.38 -6.01 -9.30
N LEU A 109 5.54 -6.80 -8.23
CA LEU A 109 6.76 -6.82 -7.44
C LEU A 109 7.89 -7.64 -8.07
N THR A 110 7.66 -8.33 -9.18
CA THR A 110 8.66 -9.15 -9.89
C THR A 110 9.94 -8.39 -10.23
N LEU A 111 9.82 -7.07 -10.50
CA LEU A 111 10.94 -6.18 -10.82
C LEU A 111 11.03 -5.01 -9.84
N THR A 112 10.69 -5.26 -8.57
CA THR A 112 10.81 -4.22 -7.54
C THR A 112 12.27 -3.83 -7.36
N PRO A 113 12.62 -2.54 -7.41
CA PRO A 113 13.95 -2.10 -7.02
C PRO A 113 14.11 -2.31 -5.52
N LEU A 114 15.03 -3.20 -5.14
CA LEU A 114 15.33 -3.55 -3.74
C LEU A 114 16.46 -2.71 -3.15
N ASP A 115 17.29 -2.14 -4.02
CA ASP A 115 18.41 -1.30 -3.65
C ASP A 115 18.59 -0.20 -4.70
N PHE A 116 19.11 0.94 -4.27
CA PHE A 116 19.52 2.02 -5.16
C PHE A 116 20.86 2.58 -4.68
N SER A 117 21.81 2.70 -5.60
CA SER A 117 23.06 3.41 -5.35
C SER A 117 23.01 4.79 -6.00
N ILE A 118 23.59 5.77 -5.31
CA ILE A 118 23.82 7.10 -5.88
C ILE A 118 25.29 7.17 -6.23
N GLU A 119 25.58 7.34 -7.51
CA GLU A 119 26.94 7.60 -8.00
C GLU A 119 27.10 9.10 -8.25
N THR A 120 28.19 9.67 -7.74
CA THR A 120 28.57 11.06 -7.98
C THR A 120 29.74 11.11 -8.95
N ASN A 121 29.58 11.86 -10.03
CA ASN A 121 30.67 12.17 -10.95
C ASN A 121 31.21 13.56 -10.63
N ASP A 122 32.53 13.67 -10.51
CA ASP A 122 33.17 14.95 -10.27
C ASP A 122 33.05 15.85 -11.50
N LEU A 123 32.57 17.07 -11.28
CA LEU A 123 32.54 18.12 -12.30
C LEU A 123 33.75 19.03 -12.16
N VAL A 124 34.67 18.93 -13.11
CA VAL A 124 35.84 19.83 -13.18
C VAL A 124 35.48 21.08 -13.97
N THR A 125 35.13 22.15 -13.26
CA THR A 125 34.78 23.46 -13.86
C THR A 125 35.15 24.61 -12.94
N ASP A 126 34.86 25.85 -13.34
CA ASP A 126 35.12 27.02 -12.53
C ASP A 126 34.20 27.12 -11.32
N ILE A 127 34.68 27.75 -10.24
CA ILE A 127 33.95 27.85 -8.97
C ILE A 127 32.63 28.61 -9.08
N SER A 128 32.50 29.53 -10.06
CA SER A 128 31.29 30.30 -10.26
C SER A 128 30.19 29.46 -10.91
N ALA A 129 30.57 28.61 -11.87
CA ALA A 129 29.70 27.60 -12.46
C ALA A 129 29.24 26.59 -11.41
N ILE A 130 30.14 26.06 -10.57
CA ILE A 130 29.79 25.14 -9.47
C ILE A 130 28.71 25.77 -8.58
N LYS A 131 28.94 26.98 -8.06
CA LYS A 131 27.97 27.66 -7.18
C LYS A 131 26.62 27.88 -7.85
N THR A 132 26.63 28.24 -9.13
CA THR A 132 25.41 28.49 -9.90
C THR A 132 24.59 27.21 -10.07
N ILE A 133 25.26 26.11 -10.44
CA ILE A 133 24.64 24.79 -10.62
C ILE A 133 24.09 24.27 -9.28
N SER A 134 24.88 24.33 -8.20
CA SER A 134 24.45 23.86 -6.88
C SER A 134 23.23 24.62 -6.38
N LYS A 135 23.24 25.94 -6.45
CA LYS A 135 22.10 26.77 -6.02
C LYS A 135 20.83 26.45 -6.81
N ALA A 136 20.94 26.33 -8.14
CA ALA A 136 19.79 26.02 -8.98
C ALA A 136 19.23 24.61 -8.71
N ALA A 137 20.11 23.64 -8.43
CA ALA A 137 19.70 22.28 -8.04
C ALA A 137 18.98 22.29 -6.68
N GLU A 138 19.53 22.99 -5.67
CA GLU A 138 18.93 23.13 -4.34
C GLU A 138 17.54 23.77 -4.40
N GLU A 139 17.40 24.91 -5.09
CA GLU A 139 16.10 25.59 -5.27
C GLU A 139 15.08 24.66 -5.97
N ALA A 140 15.50 23.91 -6.98
CA ALA A 140 14.63 22.94 -7.65
C ALA A 140 14.22 21.76 -6.73
N LEU A 141 15.10 21.31 -5.83
CA LEU A 141 14.77 20.28 -4.84
C LEU A 141 13.80 20.80 -3.78
N GLU A 142 14.00 22.02 -3.28
CA GLU A 142 13.09 22.69 -2.34
C GLU A 142 11.69 22.86 -2.94
N ASP A 143 11.61 23.20 -4.22
CA ASP A 143 10.37 23.31 -4.99
C ASP A 143 9.75 21.94 -5.37
N ARG A 144 10.35 20.82 -4.98
CA ARG A 144 9.97 19.44 -5.37
C ARG A 144 10.00 19.18 -6.88
N LYS A 145 10.76 19.97 -7.64
CA LYS A 145 10.97 19.80 -9.09
C LYS A 145 12.15 18.86 -9.35
N ILE A 146 12.00 17.59 -8.97
CA ILE A 146 13.08 16.59 -8.98
C ILE A 146 13.73 16.42 -10.37
N GLN A 147 12.92 16.45 -11.44
CA GLN A 147 13.44 16.32 -12.81
C GLN A 147 14.31 17.52 -13.22
N VAL A 148 13.95 18.72 -12.75
CA VAL A 148 14.71 19.94 -12.99
C VAL A 148 16.02 19.92 -12.21
N ALA A 149 15.98 19.50 -10.94
CA ALA A 149 17.19 19.32 -10.13
C ALA A 149 18.17 18.34 -10.77
N ARG A 150 17.65 17.22 -11.31
CA ARG A 150 18.46 16.22 -12.03
C ARG A 150 19.15 16.81 -13.26
N GLU A 151 18.49 17.70 -14.00
CA GLU A 151 19.13 18.35 -15.15
C GLU A 151 20.34 19.20 -14.75
N TYR A 152 20.31 19.86 -13.59
CA TYR A 152 21.45 20.63 -13.10
C TYR A 152 22.63 19.72 -12.70
N CYS A 153 22.36 18.58 -12.09
CA CYS A 153 23.42 17.64 -11.67
C CYS A 153 24.00 16.79 -12.81
N CYS A 154 23.27 16.57 -13.91
CA CYS A 154 23.65 15.60 -14.96
C CYS A 154 24.02 16.22 -16.32
N LYS A 155 24.12 17.55 -16.45
CA LYS A 155 24.46 18.24 -17.72
C LYS A 155 25.97 18.49 -17.94
N ALA A 156 26.82 17.88 -17.12
CA ALA A 156 28.27 18.02 -17.18
C ALA A 156 28.93 17.00 -18.11
#